data_AF-A0A225DVR9-F1
#
_entry.id   AF-A0A225DVR9-F1
#
_cell.length_a   1.000
_cell.length_b   1.000
_cell.length_c   1.000
_cell.angle_alpha   90.00
_cell.angle_beta   90.00
_cell.angle_gamma   90.00
#
_symmetry.space_group_name_H-M   'P 1'
#
loop_
_entity.id
_entity.type
_entity.pdbx_description
1 polymer ?
#
loop_
_entity_poly.entity_id
_entity_poly.type
_entity_poly.pdbx_seq_one_letter_code
_entity_poly.pdbx_strand_id
1 'polypeptide(L)'
;MKRCLSTLVPVFNTNRMVEEYLKKCYLPSHHRFVALSADGSKPAAELSKWRRRVLQGWNRVKVEGIEAPTGEMMKVGVEFPVKVRVNLGGLSPNDVEVQLCHGLLDSMGEIATPQALALKPASANGDTTVLYAGSVPCRSSGQFGFSVRVLPKHASLPNLFEPALVTWG
;
A
#
# COMPACT_ATOMS: atom_id res chain seq x y z
N MET A 1 29.50 -27.00 20.69
CA MET A 1 30.34 -26.16 19.80
C MET A 1 30.09 -26.43 18.30
N LYS A 2 30.27 -27.66 17.78
CA LYS A 2 30.04 -27.99 16.34
C LYS A 2 28.64 -27.58 15.82
N ARG A 3 27.58 -27.86 16.59
CA ARG A 3 26.20 -27.51 16.22
C ARG A 3 25.98 -26.00 16.13
N CYS A 4 26.57 -25.21 17.03
CA CYS A 4 26.50 -23.76 17.01
C CYS A 4 27.22 -23.20 15.78
N LEU A 5 28.41 -23.71 15.44
CA LEU A 5 29.12 -23.30 14.24
C LEU A 5 28.31 -23.62 12.96
N SER A 6 27.69 -24.80 12.88
CA SER A 6 26.90 -25.17 11.71
C SER A 6 25.60 -24.38 11.56
N THR A 7 24.96 -23.95 12.65
CA THR A 7 23.68 -23.24 12.58
C THR A 7 23.81 -21.72 12.59
N LEU A 8 24.80 -21.17 13.30
CA LEU A 8 24.94 -19.72 13.49
C LEU A 8 25.82 -19.09 12.42
N VAL A 9 26.95 -19.68 12.04
CA VAL A 9 27.89 -19.03 11.10
C VAL A 9 27.24 -18.70 9.76
N PRO A 10 26.39 -19.53 9.13
CA PRO A 10 25.72 -19.16 7.88
C PRO A 10 24.69 -18.03 8.01
N VAL A 11 24.21 -17.75 9.23
CA VAL A 11 23.16 -16.75 9.51
C VAL A 11 23.76 -15.45 10.05
N PHE A 12 24.72 -15.56 10.96
CA PHE A 12 25.35 -14.48 11.71
C PHE A 12 26.84 -14.44 11.41
N ASN A 13 27.18 -13.96 10.22
CA ASN A 13 28.56 -13.64 9.86
C ASN A 13 28.65 -12.29 9.17
N THR A 14 29.79 -11.63 9.33
CA THR A 14 30.04 -10.29 8.78
C THR A 14 29.98 -10.26 7.27
N ASN A 15 30.43 -11.31 6.58
CA ASN A 15 30.41 -11.36 5.12
C ASN A 15 28.97 -11.28 4.57
N ARG A 16 28.07 -12.12 5.08
CA ARG A 16 26.63 -12.10 4.78
C ARG A 16 26.01 -10.77 5.18
N MET A 17 26.34 -10.22 6.35
CA MET A 17 25.82 -8.93 6.78
C MET A 17 26.20 -7.80 5.81
N VAL A 18 27.47 -7.72 5.39
CA VAL A 18 27.95 -6.74 4.41
C VAL A 18 27.29 -6.95 3.05
N GLU A 19 27.19 -8.20 2.59
CA GLU A 19 26.53 -8.53 1.32
C GLU A 19 25.03 -8.17 1.34
N GLU A 20 24.31 -8.51 2.41
CA GLU A 20 22.91 -8.15 2.57
C GLU A 20 22.71 -6.64 2.66
N TYR A 21 23.58 -5.92 3.38
CA TYR A 21 23.52 -4.47 3.48
C TYR A 21 23.79 -3.80 2.13
N LEU A 22 24.76 -4.30 1.36
CA LEU A 22 25.01 -3.86 0.00
C LEU A 22 23.77 -4.07 -0.88
N LYS A 23 23.19 -5.28 -0.88
CA LYS A 23 22.05 -5.66 -1.72
C LYS A 23 20.73 -4.99 -1.34
N LYS A 24 20.45 -4.86 -0.05
CA LYS A 24 19.17 -4.35 0.47
C LYS A 24 19.16 -2.83 0.64
N CYS A 25 20.31 -2.20 0.84
CA CYS A 25 20.40 -0.77 1.14
C CYS A 25 21.17 0.00 0.06
N TYR A 26 22.45 -0.32 -0.17
CA TYR A 26 23.30 0.51 -1.03
C TYR A 26 22.92 0.44 -2.51
N LEU A 27 22.73 -0.76 -3.08
CA LEU A 27 22.37 -0.91 -4.50
C LEU A 27 21.01 -0.26 -4.82
N PRO A 28 19.91 -0.50 -4.07
CA PRO A 28 18.65 0.21 -4.31
C PRO A 28 18.77 1.73 -4.18
N SER A 29 19.55 2.21 -3.19
CA SER A 29 19.79 3.63 -2.99
C SER A 29 20.57 4.25 -4.15
N HIS A 30 21.58 3.55 -4.67
CA HIS A 30 22.35 3.98 -5.82
C HIS A 30 21.50 4.05 -7.09
N HIS A 31 20.71 3.01 -7.39
CA HIS A 31 19.79 3.03 -8.54
C HIS A 31 18.79 4.18 -8.44
N ARG A 32 18.26 4.43 -7.24
CA ARG A 32 17.35 5.55 -6.99
C ARG A 32 18.05 6.90 -7.15
N PHE A 33 19.28 7.03 -6.69
CA PHE A 33 20.09 8.24 -6.89
C PHE A 33 20.29 8.52 -8.39
N VAL A 34 20.72 7.52 -9.16
CA VAL A 34 20.90 7.65 -10.62
C VAL A 34 19.60 8.07 -11.30
N ALA A 35 18.48 7.41 -10.97
CA ALA A 35 17.17 7.73 -11.54
C ALA A 35 16.70 9.16 -11.19
N LEU A 36 16.92 9.61 -9.95
CA LEU A 36 16.49 10.94 -9.50
C LEU A 36 17.39 12.07 -10.02
N SER A 37 18.68 11.80 -10.26
CA SER A 37 19.64 12.76 -10.80
C SER A 37 19.61 12.87 -12.32
N ALA A 38 18.86 11.99 -13.01
CA ALA A 38 18.69 12.02 -14.46
C ALA A 38 18.16 13.38 -14.96
N ASP A 39 18.49 13.72 -16.20
CA ASP A 39 18.06 14.93 -16.90
C ASP A 39 18.26 16.24 -16.12
N GLY A 40 19.34 16.33 -15.33
CA GLY A 40 19.59 17.49 -14.49
C GLY A 40 18.70 17.54 -13.24
N SER A 41 18.40 16.39 -12.64
CA SER A 41 17.54 16.24 -11.45
C SER A 41 16.07 16.61 -11.65
N LYS A 42 15.55 16.52 -12.89
CA LYS A 42 14.11 16.75 -13.17
C LYS A 42 13.20 15.82 -12.35
N PRO A 43 13.44 14.49 -12.28
CA PRO A 43 12.56 13.60 -11.51
C PRO A 43 12.55 13.93 -10.01
N ALA A 44 13.69 14.36 -9.45
CA ALA A 44 13.77 14.83 -8.08
C ALA A 44 12.94 16.11 -7.85
N ALA A 45 12.99 17.06 -8.79
CA ALA A 45 12.20 18.28 -8.72
C ALA A 45 10.68 18.00 -8.82
N GLU A 46 10.28 17.06 -9.69
CA GLU A 46 8.89 16.61 -9.81
C GLU A 46 8.40 15.92 -8.54
N LEU A 47 9.18 14.98 -7.99
CA LEU A 47 8.87 14.31 -6.73
C LEU A 47 8.71 15.32 -5.58
N SER A 48 9.58 16.33 -5.51
CA SER A 48 9.48 17.40 -4.50
C SER A 48 8.23 18.27 -4.65
N LYS A 49 7.85 18.62 -5.89
CA LYS A 49 6.61 19.35 -6.18
C LYS A 49 5.38 18.51 -5.82
N TRP A 50 5.36 17.25 -6.22
CA TRP A 50 4.32 16.29 -5.87
C TRP A 50 4.17 16.17 -4.36
N ARG A 51 5.27 15.95 -3.63
CA ARG A 51 5.24 15.77 -2.17
C ARG A 51 4.64 16.97 -1.45
N ARG A 52 5.02 18.19 -1.85
CA ARG A 52 4.44 19.43 -1.30
C ARG A 52 2.93 19.51 -1.54
N ARG A 53 2.48 19.21 -2.77
CA ARG A 53 1.06 19.21 -3.12
C ARG A 53 0.26 18.22 -2.29
N VAL A 54 0.75 16.99 -2.16
CA VAL A 54 0.13 15.92 -1.38
C VAL A 54 0.04 16.32 0.10
N LEU A 55 1.14 16.77 0.70
CA LEU A 55 1.15 17.19 2.11
C LEU A 55 0.15 18.33 2.40
N GLN A 56 0.02 19.29 1.49
CA GLN A 56 -0.91 20.41 1.64
C GLN A 56 -2.38 20.00 1.46
N GLY A 57 -2.67 19.02 0.60
CA GLY A 57 -4.03 18.59 0.27
C GLY A 57 -4.54 17.41 1.11
N TRP A 58 -3.67 16.68 1.81
CA TRP A 58 -4.02 15.37 2.39
C TRP A 58 -5.15 15.43 3.42
N ASN A 59 -5.28 16.53 4.17
CA ASN A 59 -6.33 16.71 5.18
C ASN A 59 -7.76 16.70 4.60
N ARG A 60 -7.91 16.87 3.29
CA ARG A 60 -9.20 16.82 2.57
C ARG A 60 -9.51 15.42 2.04
N VAL A 61 -8.53 14.50 2.01
CA VAL A 61 -8.74 13.14 1.53
C VAL A 61 -9.59 12.38 2.54
N LYS A 62 -10.72 11.83 2.08
CA LYS A 62 -11.68 11.11 2.93
C LYS A 62 -12.32 9.95 2.18
N VAL A 63 -12.53 8.84 2.88
CA VAL A 63 -13.40 7.77 2.39
C VAL A 63 -14.83 8.16 2.73
N GLU A 64 -15.68 8.34 1.71
CA GLU A 64 -17.05 8.83 1.87
C GLU A 64 -18.07 7.69 1.97
N GLY A 65 -17.75 6.52 1.42
CA GLY A 65 -18.65 5.38 1.47
C GLY A 65 -18.01 4.11 0.93
N ILE A 66 -18.45 3.00 1.50
CA ILE A 66 -18.02 1.65 1.14
C ILE A 66 -19.27 0.85 0.83
N GLU A 67 -19.29 0.24 -0.34
CA GLU A 67 -20.36 -0.66 -0.79
C GLU A 67 -19.76 -2.06 -0.98
N ALA A 68 -20.20 -2.99 -0.15
CA ALA A 68 -19.83 -4.39 -0.20
C ALA A 68 -21.02 -5.24 0.28
N PRO A 69 -21.17 -6.49 -0.21
CA PRO A 69 -22.14 -7.43 0.33
C PRO A 69 -21.77 -7.74 1.78
N THR A 70 -22.51 -7.16 2.72
CA THR A 70 -22.31 -7.31 4.16
C THR A 70 -23.41 -8.20 4.72
N GLY A 71 -23.03 -9.20 5.53
CA GLY A 71 -23.99 -10.12 6.16
C GLY A 71 -24.48 -11.28 5.28
N GLU A 72 -24.01 -11.39 4.03
CA GLU A 72 -24.32 -12.53 3.17
C GLU A 72 -23.37 -13.71 3.42
N MET A 73 -23.90 -14.93 3.45
CA MET A 73 -23.08 -16.15 3.49
C MET A 73 -22.39 -16.35 2.15
N MET A 74 -21.12 -15.97 2.09
CA MET A 74 -20.27 -16.19 0.92
C MET A 74 -19.68 -17.60 0.94
N LYS A 75 -19.71 -18.29 -0.21
CA LYS A 75 -19.03 -19.57 -0.37
C LYS A 75 -17.52 -19.36 -0.49
N VAL A 76 -16.75 -20.26 0.11
CA VAL A 76 -15.29 -20.32 -0.09
C VAL A 76 -15.00 -20.54 -1.59
N GLY A 77 -14.04 -19.81 -2.11
CA GLY A 77 -13.66 -19.83 -3.53
C GLY A 77 -14.37 -18.79 -4.40
N VAL A 78 -15.33 -18.04 -3.84
CA VAL A 78 -15.97 -16.91 -4.53
C VAL A 78 -15.23 -15.61 -4.20
N GLU A 79 -15.30 -14.63 -5.09
CA GLU A 79 -14.85 -13.26 -4.82
C GLU A 79 -16.07 -12.35 -4.61
N PHE A 80 -16.01 -11.43 -3.65
CA PHE A 80 -17.04 -10.39 -3.52
C PHE A 80 -16.55 -9.05 -4.03
N PRO A 81 -17.39 -8.31 -4.76
CA PRO A 81 -17.04 -6.98 -5.24
C PRO A 81 -17.10 -5.99 -4.07
N VAL A 82 -16.13 -5.08 -4.04
CA VAL A 82 -16.12 -3.92 -3.13
C VAL A 82 -15.95 -2.66 -3.96
N LYS A 83 -16.79 -1.67 -3.67
CA LYS A 83 -16.71 -0.33 -4.23
C LYS A 83 -16.49 0.67 -3.12
N VAL A 84 -15.62 1.64 -3.36
CA VAL A 84 -15.24 2.65 -2.39
C VAL A 84 -15.33 4.02 -3.06
N ARG A 85 -16.09 4.93 -2.47
CA ARG A 85 -16.12 6.35 -2.85
C ARG A 85 -15.09 7.10 -2.01
N VAL A 86 -14.10 7.70 -2.67
CA VAL A 86 -13.03 8.45 -2.02
C VAL A 86 -13.02 9.87 -2.54
N ASN A 87 -13.14 10.84 -1.64
CA ASN A 87 -12.87 12.24 -1.92
C ASN A 87 -11.37 12.48 -1.90
N LEU A 88 -10.80 12.93 -3.01
CA LEU A 88 -9.36 13.17 -3.14
C LEU A 88 -8.95 14.59 -2.74
N GLY A 89 -9.90 15.47 -2.43
CA GLY A 89 -9.60 16.81 -1.91
C GLY A 89 -8.82 17.73 -2.84
N GLY A 90 -8.81 17.43 -4.15
CA GLY A 90 -8.03 18.11 -5.18
C GLY A 90 -6.76 17.38 -5.62
N LEU A 91 -6.47 16.20 -5.06
CA LEU A 91 -5.42 15.30 -5.57
C LEU A 91 -5.92 14.49 -6.76
N SER A 92 -4.99 14.08 -7.63
CA SER A 92 -5.31 13.19 -8.75
C SER A 92 -5.45 11.75 -8.28
N PRO A 93 -6.26 10.89 -8.95
CA PRO A 93 -6.25 9.45 -8.73
C PRO A 93 -4.86 8.81 -8.85
N ASN A 94 -3.94 9.42 -9.61
CA ASN A 94 -2.56 8.97 -9.76
C ASN A 94 -1.65 9.32 -8.57
N ASP A 95 -2.06 10.29 -7.75
CA ASP A 95 -1.31 10.71 -6.56
C ASP A 95 -1.59 9.81 -5.35
N VAL A 96 -2.52 8.86 -5.47
CA VAL A 96 -2.98 7.99 -4.37
C VAL A 96 -3.07 6.52 -4.78
N GLU A 97 -3.00 5.65 -3.79
CA GLU A 97 -3.41 4.26 -3.90
C GLU A 97 -4.48 3.96 -2.84
N VAL A 98 -5.64 3.50 -3.30
CA VAL A 98 -6.69 3.03 -2.41
C VAL A 98 -6.53 1.52 -2.27
N GLN A 99 -6.43 1.04 -1.03
CA GLN A 99 -6.22 -0.37 -0.72
C GLN A 99 -7.33 -0.89 0.20
N LEU A 100 -7.75 -2.12 -0.06
CA LEU A 100 -8.50 -2.94 0.88
C LEU A 100 -7.53 -3.74 1.72
N CYS A 101 -7.57 -3.55 3.04
CA CYS A 101 -6.93 -4.41 4.01
C CYS A 101 -7.95 -5.45 4.47
N HIS A 102 -7.77 -6.72 4.10
CA HIS A 102 -8.78 -7.76 4.31
C HIS A 102 -8.17 -9.04 4.88
N GLY A 103 -9.00 -9.86 5.54
CA GLY A 103 -8.58 -11.14 6.08
C GLY A 103 -9.58 -11.76 7.05
N LEU A 104 -9.18 -12.87 7.66
CA LEU A 104 -9.97 -13.52 8.71
C LEU A 104 -9.95 -12.69 9.99
N LEU A 105 -11.11 -12.58 10.62
CA LEU A 105 -11.25 -11.99 11.95
C LEU A 105 -10.89 -13.01 13.02
N ASP A 106 -10.22 -12.53 14.06
CA ASP A 106 -10.03 -13.27 15.30
C ASP A 106 -11.22 -13.11 16.26
N SER A 107 -11.11 -13.66 17.47
CA SER A 107 -12.15 -13.55 18.50
C SER A 107 -12.43 -12.13 18.99
N MET A 108 -11.52 -11.19 18.73
CA MET A 108 -11.67 -9.78 19.07
C MET A 108 -12.25 -8.96 17.92
N GLY A 109 -12.52 -9.59 16.77
CA GLY A 109 -12.98 -8.91 15.57
C GLY A 109 -11.87 -8.18 14.81
N GLU A 110 -10.60 -8.49 15.10
CA GLU A 110 -9.43 -7.90 14.45
C GLU A 110 -8.94 -8.79 13.31
N ILE A 111 -8.40 -8.17 12.26
CA ILE A 111 -7.80 -8.92 11.14
C ILE A 111 -6.42 -9.41 11.56
N ALA A 112 -6.30 -10.70 11.92
CA ALA A 112 -5.05 -11.27 12.44
C ALA A 112 -3.89 -11.22 11.43
N THR A 113 -4.18 -11.45 10.14
CA THR A 113 -3.19 -11.43 9.06
C THR A 113 -3.74 -10.64 7.86
N PRO A 114 -3.66 -9.30 7.90
CA PRO A 114 -4.26 -8.48 6.86
C PRO A 114 -3.46 -8.59 5.55
N GLN A 115 -4.17 -8.80 4.46
CA GLN A 115 -3.65 -8.70 3.10
C GLN A 115 -4.14 -7.39 2.49
N ALA A 116 -3.25 -6.71 1.75
CA ALA A 116 -3.59 -5.47 1.06
C ALA A 116 -3.86 -5.76 -0.42
N LEU A 117 -5.01 -5.29 -0.92
CA LEU A 117 -5.40 -5.35 -2.31
C LEU A 117 -5.62 -3.93 -2.84
N ALA A 118 -4.87 -3.51 -3.86
CA ALA A 118 -5.05 -2.21 -4.49
C ALA A 118 -6.33 -2.19 -5.34
N LEU A 119 -7.17 -1.18 -5.12
CA LEU A 119 -8.38 -0.92 -5.90
C LEU A 119 -8.07 -0.10 -7.15
N LYS A 120 -8.85 -0.31 -8.21
CA LYS A 120 -8.72 0.44 -9.47
C LYS A 120 -9.79 1.53 -9.53
N PRO A 121 -9.46 2.74 -10.03
CA PRO A 121 -10.48 3.76 -10.29
C PRO A 121 -11.44 3.26 -11.38
N ALA A 122 -12.72 3.20 -11.06
CA ALA A 122 -13.80 2.73 -11.93
C ALA A 122 -14.52 3.88 -12.65
N SER A 123 -14.55 5.07 -12.05
CA SER A 123 -14.90 6.32 -12.75
C SER A 123 -14.31 7.53 -12.03
N ALA A 124 -13.80 8.48 -12.81
CA ALA A 124 -13.52 9.84 -12.37
C ALA A 124 -14.52 10.75 -13.09
N ASN A 125 -15.69 11.00 -12.49
CA ASN A 125 -16.76 11.81 -13.11
C ASN A 125 -16.43 13.32 -13.16
N GLY A 126 -15.15 13.73 -13.18
CA GLY A 126 -14.74 15.13 -13.09
C GLY A 126 -14.96 15.78 -11.72
N ASP A 127 -15.59 15.07 -10.78
CA ASP A 127 -15.82 15.49 -9.41
C ASP A 127 -14.62 15.20 -8.48
N THR A 128 -14.62 15.82 -7.31
CA THR A 128 -13.63 15.59 -6.23
C THR A 128 -13.68 14.16 -5.66
N THR A 129 -14.80 13.47 -5.85
CA THR A 129 -15.01 12.08 -5.42
C THR A 129 -14.82 11.11 -6.58
N VAL A 130 -14.02 10.09 -6.34
CA VAL A 130 -13.67 9.05 -7.32
C VAL A 130 -14.13 7.70 -6.80
N LEU A 131 -14.74 6.91 -7.69
CA LEU A 131 -15.16 5.55 -7.36
C LEU A 131 -14.02 4.59 -7.65
N TYR A 132 -13.63 3.82 -6.64
CA TYR A 132 -12.65 2.74 -6.74
C TYR A 132 -13.36 1.40 -6.60
N ALA A 133 -12.93 0.40 -7.36
CA ALA A 133 -13.52 -0.94 -7.34
C ALA A 133 -12.46 -2.05 -7.38
N GLY A 134 -12.81 -3.19 -6.79
CA GLY A 134 -12.02 -4.42 -6.81
C GLY A 134 -12.81 -5.57 -6.22
N SER A 135 -12.20 -6.75 -6.20
CA SER A 135 -12.84 -7.98 -5.71
C SER A 135 -11.94 -8.66 -4.69
N VAL A 136 -12.51 -9.06 -3.55
CA VAL A 136 -11.78 -9.70 -2.47
C VAL A 136 -12.02 -11.20 -2.50
N PRO A 137 -10.96 -12.04 -2.56
CA PRO A 137 -11.13 -13.49 -2.65
C PRO A 137 -11.41 -14.12 -1.28
N CYS A 138 -12.51 -14.88 -1.17
CA CYS A 138 -12.85 -15.68 0.00
C CYS A 138 -12.07 -17.00 0.00
N ARG A 139 -10.83 -16.98 0.52
CA ARG A 139 -9.93 -18.15 0.48
C ARG A 139 -10.13 -19.17 1.60
N SER A 140 -10.83 -18.82 2.66
CA SER A 140 -10.99 -19.67 3.84
C SER A 140 -12.34 -19.47 4.49
N SER A 141 -12.82 -20.47 5.22
CA SER A 141 -14.03 -20.38 6.03
C SER A 141 -13.75 -19.59 7.31
N GLY A 142 -14.77 -18.88 7.79
CA GLY A 142 -14.70 -18.05 8.99
C GLY A 142 -15.31 -16.67 8.76
N GLN A 143 -15.30 -15.85 9.80
CA GLN A 143 -15.73 -14.47 9.69
C GLN A 143 -14.64 -13.66 8.97
N PHE A 144 -15.03 -12.97 7.91
CA PHE A 144 -14.11 -12.19 7.09
C PHE A 144 -14.35 -10.71 7.32
N GLY A 145 -13.27 -9.97 7.52
CA GLY A 145 -13.30 -8.53 7.71
C GLY A 145 -12.48 -7.82 6.65
N PHE A 146 -12.80 -6.55 6.44
CA PHE A 146 -11.99 -5.67 5.63
C PHE A 146 -12.10 -4.23 6.13
N SER A 147 -11.08 -3.44 5.85
CA SER A 147 -11.05 -1.99 6.05
C SER A 147 -10.39 -1.35 4.83
N VAL A 148 -10.66 -0.06 4.60
CA VAL A 148 -10.13 0.68 3.47
C VAL A 148 -9.09 1.67 3.97
N ARG A 149 -7.96 1.76 3.25
CA ARG A 149 -6.98 2.83 3.44
C ARG A 149 -6.62 3.51 2.13
N VAL A 150 -6.29 4.78 2.24
CA VAL A 150 -5.74 5.59 1.14
C VAL A 150 -4.31 5.98 1.52
N LEU A 151 -3.38 5.75 0.60
CA LEU A 151 -1.95 6.05 0.75
C LEU A 151 -1.49 6.95 -0.40
N PRO A 152 -0.52 7.85 -0.21
CA PRO A 152 0.05 8.58 -1.34
C PRO A 152 0.85 7.64 -2.25
N LYS A 153 0.76 7.87 -3.55
CA LYS A 153 1.47 7.09 -4.57
C LYS A 153 2.19 8.01 -5.54
N HIS A 154 3.43 7.65 -5.86
CA HIS A 154 4.20 8.26 -6.92
C HIS A 154 5.26 7.27 -7.41
N ALA A 155 5.55 7.26 -8.72
CA ALA A 155 6.45 6.30 -9.33
C ALA A 155 7.88 6.34 -8.74
N SER A 156 8.34 7.52 -8.33
CA SER A 156 9.68 7.71 -7.74
C SER A 156 9.76 7.52 -6.22
N LEU A 157 8.67 7.08 -5.57
CA LEU A 157 8.71 6.69 -4.15
C LEU A 157 9.39 5.32 -3.99
N PRO A 158 10.17 5.12 -2.92
CA PRO A 158 10.80 3.84 -2.65
C PRO A 158 9.79 2.82 -2.12
N ASN A 159 8.75 3.29 -1.43
CA ASN A 159 7.62 2.55 -0.92
C ASN A 159 6.47 3.53 -0.60
N LEU A 160 5.24 3.01 -0.47
CA LEU A 160 4.04 3.82 -0.23
C LEU A 160 3.97 4.47 1.16
N PHE A 161 4.77 4.00 2.12
CA PHE A 161 4.74 4.47 3.51
C PHE A 161 5.71 5.61 3.78
N GLU A 162 6.63 5.90 2.84
CA GLU A 162 7.65 6.94 2.98
C GLU A 162 7.08 8.34 3.29
N PRO A 163 5.92 8.76 2.73
CA PRO A 163 5.33 10.04 3.09
C PRO A 163 4.75 10.11 4.51
N ALA A 164 4.63 8.98 5.21
CA ALA A 164 4.01 8.85 6.54
C ALA A 164 2.57 9.39 6.63
N LEU A 165 1.82 9.27 5.54
CA LEU A 165 0.41 9.68 5.45
C LEU A 165 -0.47 8.46 5.17
N VAL A 166 -1.59 8.39 5.88
CA VAL A 166 -2.64 7.39 5.65
C VAL A 166 -3.99 7.99 6.03
N THR A 167 -5.01 7.74 5.22
CA THR A 167 -6.40 8.01 5.57
C THR A 167 -7.14 6.68 5.63
N TRP A 168 -7.78 6.39 6.76
CA TRP A 168 -8.60 5.20 6.96
C TRP A 168 -10.08 5.51 6.74
N GLY A 169 -10.84 4.48 6.35
CA GLY A 169 -12.29 4.52 6.17
C GLY A 169 -12.96 3.21 6.51
#